data_AF-A0AAE2BZ03-F1
#
_entry.id   AF-A0AAE2BZ03-F1
#
_cell.length_a   1.000
_cell.length_b   1.000
_cell.length_c   1.000
_cell.angle_alpha   90.00
_cell.angle_beta   90.00
_cell.angle_gamma   90.00
#
_symmetry.space_group_name_H-M   'P 1'
#
loop_
_entity.id
_entity.type
_entity.pdbx_description
1 polymer ?
#
loop_
_entity_poly.entity_id
_entity_poly.type
_entity_poly.pdbx_seq_one_letter_code
_entity_poly.pdbx_strand_id
1 'polypeptide(L)'
;MPTTRLRRDPCVIRLMQRQRHFDRTYPDFAAEPRIVRLGLCMDGFAPHGQYDHTYSFWPVILTPYNFPPRMCMSFEYIFLTMVILGPSNPKRLICVYLEALIEELPNLWHLGILKHDHAKNETFRMCTALMRTVNDLPAYEIASRWSTASVMGCPVYIEDTYAFYLQNGRKAC
;
A
#
# COMPACT_ATOMS: atom_id res chain seq x y z
N MET A 1 6.80 -28.25 24.92
CA MET A 1 7.65 -27.54 23.95
C MET A 1 6.92 -26.25 23.57
N PRO A 2 7.34 -25.07 24.06
CA PRO A 2 6.61 -23.85 23.79
C PRO A 2 6.88 -23.45 22.34
N THR A 3 5.87 -23.60 21.49
CA THR A 3 5.84 -23.04 20.15
C THR A 3 5.90 -21.53 20.26
N THR A 4 7.07 -20.97 20.00
CA THR A 4 7.30 -19.56 19.72
C THR A 4 6.28 -19.13 18.67
N ARG A 5 5.28 -18.34 19.07
CA ARG A 5 4.48 -17.56 18.12
C ARG A 5 5.46 -16.65 17.39
N LEU A 6 5.83 -17.03 16.18
CA LEU A 6 6.33 -16.08 15.19
C LEU A 6 5.31 -14.94 15.18
N ARG A 7 5.70 -13.77 15.70
CA ARG A 7 5.01 -12.52 15.43
C ARG A 7 4.88 -12.45 13.92
N ARG A 8 3.69 -12.74 13.42
CA ARG A 8 3.28 -12.39 12.06
C ARG A 8 3.13 -10.88 12.09
N ASP A 9 4.24 -10.16 12.04
CA ASP A 9 4.18 -8.76 11.68
C ASP A 9 3.80 -8.77 10.19
N PRO A 10 2.55 -8.43 9.84
CA PRO A 10 2.15 -8.43 8.44
C PRO A 10 3.03 -7.38 7.78
N CYS A 11 3.84 -7.77 6.78
CA CYS A 11 4.65 -6.82 6.03
C CYS A 11 3.74 -5.68 5.55
N VAL A 12 3.85 -4.55 6.23
CA VAL A 12 3.51 -3.17 5.84
C VAL A 12 2.04 -2.81 5.60
N ILE A 13 1.07 -3.75 5.55
CA ILE A 13 -0.30 -3.41 5.14
C ILE A 13 -1.30 -3.40 6.30
N ARG A 14 -1.23 -2.37 7.13
CA ARG A 14 -2.36 -2.00 8.00
C ARG A 14 -2.46 -0.49 8.18
N LEU A 15 -3.03 0.21 7.19
CA LEU A 15 -3.26 1.66 7.32
C LEU A 15 -4.61 2.07 6.73
N MET A 16 -5.59 2.11 7.63
CA MET A 16 -6.81 2.91 7.49
C MET A 16 -6.81 3.94 8.62
N GLN A 17 -6.07 5.05 8.44
CA GLN A 17 -6.20 6.21 9.32
C GLN A 17 -6.66 7.41 8.50
N ARG A 18 -7.81 7.99 8.91
CA ARG A 18 -8.27 9.29 8.42
C ARG A 18 -7.23 10.33 8.82
N GLN A 19 -6.93 11.34 7.99
CA GLN A 19 -5.91 12.37 8.29
C GLN A 19 -6.05 12.93 9.72
N ARG A 20 -7.27 13.29 10.14
CA ARG A 20 -7.54 13.77 11.51
C ARG A 20 -7.17 12.80 12.62
N HIS A 21 -7.27 11.50 12.37
CA HIS A 21 -6.88 10.48 13.34
C HIS A 21 -5.36 10.30 13.34
N PHE A 22 -4.72 10.29 12.17
CA PHE A 22 -3.26 10.27 12.06
C PHE A 22 -2.63 11.46 12.79
N ASP A 23 -3.13 12.68 12.55
CA ASP A 23 -2.61 13.89 13.18
C ASP A 23 -2.77 13.89 14.71
N ARG A 24 -3.78 13.19 15.24
CA ARG A 24 -3.96 12.98 16.68
C ARG A 24 -3.00 11.94 17.25
N THR A 25 -2.71 10.89 16.48
CA THR A 25 -1.83 9.80 16.89
C THR A 25 -0.35 10.21 16.82
N TYR A 26 0.00 11.04 15.84
CA TYR A 26 1.36 11.50 15.57
C TYR A 26 1.42 13.03 15.55
N PRO A 27 1.31 13.68 16.72
CA PRO A 27 1.30 15.15 16.82
C PRO A 27 2.61 15.78 16.29
N ASP A 28 3.74 15.11 16.46
CA ASP A 28 5.02 15.57 15.90
C ASP A 28 4.98 15.63 14.36
N PHE A 29 4.29 14.67 13.74
CA PHE A 29 4.08 14.67 12.29
C PHE A 29 3.05 15.72 11.84
N ALA A 30 2.09 16.05 12.70
CA ALA A 30 1.12 17.10 12.43
C ALA A 30 1.74 18.50 12.57
N ALA A 31 2.73 18.66 13.46
CA ALA A 31 3.40 19.93 13.72
C ALA A 31 4.30 20.39 12.56
N GLU A 32 4.88 19.46 11.79
CA GLU A 32 5.71 19.78 10.63
C GLU A 32 4.89 19.66 9.32
N PRO A 33 4.38 20.77 8.75
CA PRO A 33 3.54 20.75 7.55
C PRO A 33 4.26 20.21 6.30
N ARG A 34 5.60 20.18 6.31
CA ARG A 34 6.43 19.71 5.19
C ARG A 34 6.64 18.19 5.17
N ILE A 35 6.04 17.46 6.09
CA ILE A 35 5.99 15.99 6.04
C ILE A 35 5.10 15.54 4.88
N VAL A 36 5.62 14.64 4.07
CA VAL A 36 4.90 14.12 2.90
C VAL A 36 4.03 12.93 3.31
N ARG A 37 2.74 13.02 3.02
CA ARG A 37 1.77 11.95 3.21
C ARG A 37 1.62 11.21 1.90
N LEU A 38 1.86 9.91 1.88
CA LEU A 38 1.86 9.08 0.66
C LEU A 38 0.69 8.10 0.65
N GLY A 39 0.09 7.92 -0.52
CA GLY A 39 -0.73 6.76 -0.86
C GLY A 39 0.07 5.84 -1.78
N LEU A 40 0.00 4.52 -1.54
CA LEU A 40 0.59 3.50 -2.39
C LEU A 40 -0.52 2.74 -3.11
N CYS A 41 -0.41 2.54 -4.41
CA CYS A 41 -1.36 1.79 -5.21
C CYS A 41 -0.63 0.74 -6.04
N MET A 42 -1.17 -0.48 -6.09
CA MET A 42 -0.67 -1.55 -6.93
C MET A 42 -1.85 -2.33 -7.51
N ASP A 43 -1.78 -2.60 -8.80
CA ASP A 43 -2.80 -3.38 -9.51
C ASP A 43 -2.14 -4.27 -10.56
N GLY A 44 -2.84 -5.28 -11.04
CA GLY A 44 -2.38 -6.19 -12.09
C GLY A 44 -3.25 -6.07 -13.34
N PHE A 45 -2.65 -5.63 -14.44
CA PHE A 45 -3.29 -5.55 -15.76
C PHE A 45 -2.77 -6.63 -16.70
N ALA A 46 -3.67 -7.20 -17.50
CA ALA A 46 -3.37 -8.12 -18.60
C ALA A 46 -3.82 -7.49 -19.94
N PRO A 47 -2.95 -6.76 -20.66
CA PRO A 47 -3.36 -5.92 -21.78
C PRO A 47 -3.91 -6.69 -23.01
N HIS A 48 -3.63 -7.99 -23.16
CA HIS A 48 -4.06 -8.81 -24.32
C HIS A 48 -5.08 -9.89 -23.94
N GLY A 49 -6.12 -9.49 -23.21
CA GLY A 49 -7.01 -10.36 -22.43
C GLY A 49 -7.83 -11.47 -23.10
N GLN A 50 -7.54 -11.94 -24.33
CA GLN A 50 -8.30 -13.05 -24.92
C GLN A 50 -7.53 -14.08 -25.77
N TYR A 51 -6.33 -13.80 -26.28
CA TYR A 51 -5.64 -14.75 -27.18
C TYR A 51 -4.13 -14.81 -26.89
N ASP A 52 -3.79 -15.81 -26.09
CA ASP A 52 -2.55 -16.59 -26.09
C ASP A 52 -1.17 -15.97 -25.78
N HIS A 53 -1.05 -14.73 -25.32
CA HIS A 53 0.22 -14.26 -24.73
C HIS A 53 0.06 -13.61 -23.36
N THR A 54 0.32 -14.47 -22.37
CA THR A 54 0.46 -14.25 -20.93
C THR A 54 1.47 -13.14 -20.66
N TYR A 55 1.00 -11.90 -20.51
CA TYR A 55 1.85 -10.79 -20.10
C TYR A 55 1.13 -10.01 -19.00
N SER A 56 1.78 -9.92 -17.85
CA SER A 56 1.28 -9.24 -16.66
C SER A 56 2.01 -7.92 -16.50
N PHE A 57 1.23 -6.86 -16.29
CA PHE A 57 1.71 -5.51 -16.06
C PHE A 57 1.26 -5.06 -14.68
N TRP A 58 2.21 -4.76 -13.79
CA TRP A 58 1.92 -4.36 -12.42
C TRP A 58 2.56 -3.00 -12.12
N PRO A 59 1.82 -1.90 -12.27
CA PRO A 59 2.32 -0.59 -11.88
C PRO A 59 2.28 -0.46 -10.35
N VAL A 60 3.35 0.06 -9.79
CA VAL A 60 3.42 0.53 -8.40
C VAL A 60 3.43 2.04 -8.44
N ILE A 61 2.42 2.64 -7.83
CA ILE A 61 2.14 4.07 -7.90
C ILE A 61 2.21 4.68 -6.51
N LEU A 62 2.93 5.79 -6.37
CA LEU A 62 2.90 6.64 -5.19
C LEU A 62 2.22 7.97 -5.50
N THR A 63 1.39 8.43 -4.57
CA THR A 63 0.66 9.70 -4.68
C THR A 63 0.79 10.50 -3.39
N PRO A 64 1.24 11.78 -3.43
CA PRO A 64 1.23 12.64 -2.27
C PRO A 64 -0.19 13.12 -1.94
N TYR A 65 -0.64 12.83 -0.73
CA TYR A 65 -1.93 13.23 -0.16
C TYR A 65 -1.87 14.55 0.62
N ASN A 66 -0.80 15.33 0.46
CA ASN A 66 -0.74 16.71 0.96
C ASN A 66 -1.66 17.65 0.15
N PHE A 67 -2.02 17.27 -1.08
CA PHE A 67 -2.88 18.07 -1.96
C PHE A 67 -4.37 17.81 -1.70
N PRO A 68 -5.26 18.78 -2.04
CA PRO A 68 -6.70 18.57 -2.01
C PRO A 68 -7.11 17.33 -2.84
N PRO A 69 -8.21 16.63 -2.48
CA PRO A 69 -8.62 15.38 -3.15
C PRO A 69 -8.77 15.49 -4.67
N ARG A 70 -9.17 16.66 -5.18
CA ARG A 70 -9.31 16.91 -6.61
C ARG A 70 -7.97 16.98 -7.35
N MET A 71 -6.90 17.36 -6.65
CA MET A 71 -5.57 17.56 -7.21
C MET A 71 -4.68 16.34 -7.01
N CYS A 72 -4.77 15.64 -5.88
CA CYS A 72 -3.90 14.49 -5.60
C CYS A 72 -4.08 13.35 -6.60
N MET A 73 -5.24 13.21 -7.24
CA MET A 73 -5.50 12.20 -8.27
C MET A 73 -5.24 12.71 -9.69
N SER A 74 -4.67 13.91 -9.85
CA SER A 74 -4.27 14.41 -11.16
C SER A 74 -2.98 13.74 -11.61
N PHE A 75 -2.82 13.56 -12.92
CA PHE A 75 -1.68 12.86 -13.50
C PHE A 75 -0.32 13.46 -13.09
N GLU A 76 -0.25 14.78 -12.87
CA GLU A 76 0.99 15.45 -12.44
C GLU A 76 1.44 15.06 -11.02
N TYR A 77 0.54 14.50 -10.21
CA TYR A 77 0.81 14.10 -8.82
C TYR A 77 0.74 12.59 -8.63
N ILE A 78 0.73 11.82 -9.71
CA ILE A 78 0.77 10.36 -9.68
C ILE A 78 2.15 9.92 -10.15
N PHE A 79 2.95 9.39 -9.23
CA PHE A 79 4.30 8.93 -9.53
C PHE A 79 4.29 7.43 -9.75
N LEU A 80 4.57 6.99 -10.98
CA LEU A 80 4.87 5.60 -11.27
C LEU A 80 6.28 5.29 -10.76
N THR A 81 6.38 4.59 -9.64
CA THR A 81 7.67 4.31 -9.00
C THR A 81 8.30 3.00 -9.47
N MET A 82 7.48 2.03 -9.87
CA MET A 82 7.96 0.76 -10.39
C MET A 82 6.96 0.17 -11.38
N VAL A 83 7.48 -0.58 -12.33
CA VAL A 83 6.67 -1.43 -13.21
C VAL A 83 7.21 -2.84 -13.13
N ILE A 84 6.39 -3.77 -12.64
CA ILE A 84 6.72 -5.19 -12.60
C ILE A 84 6.09 -5.84 -13.83
N LEU A 85 6.95 -6.28 -14.75
CA LEU A 85 6.58 -6.91 -16.00
C LEU A 85 6.94 -8.39 -15.94
N GLY A 86 6.07 -9.24 -16.47
CA GLY A 86 6.40 -10.65 -16.55
C GLY A 86 5.44 -11.44 -17.42
N PRO A 87 5.83 -12.65 -17.84
CA PRO A 87 4.97 -13.53 -18.61
C PRO A 87 3.79 -14.07 -17.79
N SER A 88 3.71 -13.77 -16.49
CA SER A 88 2.58 -14.18 -15.66
C SER A 88 2.47 -13.26 -14.44
N ASN A 89 1.34 -13.36 -13.74
CA ASN A 89 1.14 -12.65 -12.48
C ASN A 89 2.29 -13.00 -11.51
N PRO A 90 2.98 -11.99 -10.93
CA PRO A 90 4.14 -12.20 -10.06
C PRO A 90 3.77 -12.97 -8.78
N LYS A 91 2.50 -13.02 -8.39
CA LYS A 91 1.98 -13.75 -7.22
C LYS A 91 2.89 -13.50 -6.02
N ARG A 92 3.50 -14.56 -5.47
CA ARG A 92 4.36 -14.51 -4.28
C ARG A 92 5.67 -13.75 -4.47
N LEU A 93 6.10 -13.53 -5.71
CA LEU A 93 7.33 -12.81 -6.04
C LEU A 93 7.17 -11.28 -5.91
N ILE A 94 5.94 -10.76 -5.80
CA ILE A 94 5.73 -9.31 -5.70
C ILE A 94 6.55 -8.68 -4.56
N CYS A 95 6.69 -9.38 -3.43
CA CYS A 95 7.42 -8.87 -2.27
C CYS A 95 8.91 -8.67 -2.56
N VAL A 96 9.49 -9.47 -3.47
CA VAL A 96 10.90 -9.35 -3.87
C VAL A 96 11.09 -8.05 -4.66
N TYR A 97 10.18 -7.75 -5.57
CA TYR A 97 10.22 -6.49 -6.31
C TYR A 97 9.99 -5.27 -5.40
N LEU A 98 9.14 -5.40 -4.39
CA LEU A 98 8.84 -4.32 -3.44
C LEU A 98 9.90 -4.15 -2.33
N GLU A 99 10.92 -5.00 -2.27
CA GLU A 99 11.91 -4.99 -1.19
C GLU A 99 12.54 -3.60 -1.01
N ALA A 100 13.00 -2.98 -2.10
CA ALA A 100 13.56 -1.63 -2.05
C ALA A 100 12.60 -0.59 -1.44
N LEU A 101 11.32 -0.66 -1.81
CA LEU A 101 10.30 0.25 -1.28
C LEU A 101 9.99 -0.03 0.20
N ILE A 102 9.97 -1.32 0.58
CA ILE A 102 9.73 -1.77 1.96
C ILE A 102 10.89 -1.37 2.88
N GLU A 103 12.12 -1.32 2.37
CA GLU A 103 13.28 -0.85 3.13
C GLU A 103 13.32 0.68 3.21
N GLU A 104 12.95 1.39 2.14
CA GLU A 104 13.06 2.85 2.08
C GLU A 104 11.97 3.56 2.89
N LEU A 105 10.71 3.11 2.84
CA LEU A 105 9.60 3.78 3.51
C LEU A 105 9.77 3.88 5.05
N PRO A 106 10.20 2.83 5.78
CA PRO A 106 10.52 2.95 7.20
C PRO A 106 11.70 3.88 7.47
N ASN A 107 12.71 3.91 6.60
CA ASN A 107 13.83 4.83 6.74
C ASN A 107 13.35 6.28 6.58
N LEU A 108 12.51 6.57 5.59
CA LEU A 108 11.91 7.89 5.41
C LEU A 108 10.96 8.31 6.54
N TRP A 109 10.34 7.34 7.23
CA TRP A 109 9.52 7.61 8.41
C TRP A 109 10.38 7.94 9.64
N HIS A 110 11.35 7.09 9.99
CA HIS A 110 12.12 7.22 11.23
C HIS A 110 13.30 8.17 11.10
N LEU A 111 14.00 8.12 9.97
CA LEU A 111 15.19 8.90 9.70
C LEU A 111 14.88 10.10 8.79
N GLY A 112 13.97 10.02 7.83
CA GLY A 112 13.74 11.13 6.89
C GLY A 112 15.03 11.60 6.17
N ILE A 113 14.94 12.75 5.50
CA ILE A 113 16.04 13.33 4.71
C ILE A 113 16.18 14.81 5.06
N LEU A 114 17.42 15.29 5.23
CA LEU A 114 17.66 16.73 5.38
C LEU A 114 17.39 17.45 4.05
N LYS A 115 16.47 18.40 4.07
CA LYS A 115 16.11 19.23 2.93
C LYS A 115 16.16 20.71 3.31
N HIS A 116 16.63 21.52 2.38
CA HIS A 116 16.67 22.96 2.55
C HIS A 116 15.42 23.59 1.94
N ASP A 117 14.68 24.33 2.74
CA ASP A 117 13.52 25.12 2.33
C ASP A 117 13.99 26.53 1.96
N HIS A 118 14.04 26.82 0.66
CA HIS A 118 14.50 28.12 0.17
C HIS A 118 13.53 29.26 0.54
N ALA A 119 12.23 28.99 0.70
CA ALA A 119 11.26 30.04 1.01
C ALA A 119 11.41 30.53 2.46
N LYS A 120 11.80 29.62 3.37
CA LYS A 120 12.04 29.92 4.78
C LYS A 120 13.52 30.05 5.14
N ASN A 121 14.42 29.78 4.19
CA ASN A 121 15.86 29.73 4.37
C ASN A 121 16.29 28.87 5.58
N GLU A 122 15.67 27.70 5.73
CA GLU A 122 15.94 26.79 6.84
C GLU A 122 16.12 25.36 6.36
N THR A 123 16.95 24.60 7.06
CA THR A 123 17.07 23.16 6.83
C THR A 123 16.14 22.43 7.77
N PHE A 124 15.32 21.54 7.24
CA PHE A 124 14.40 20.72 7.99
C PHE A 124 14.58 19.25 7.63
N ARG A 125 14.03 18.39 8.48
CA ARG A 125 14.04 16.94 8.27
C ARG A 125 12.73 16.54 7.62
N MET A 126 12.80 16.24 6.33
CA MET A 126 11.65 15.80 5.53
C MET A 126 11.42 14.30 5.79
N CYS A 127 10.35 13.99 6.51
CA CYS A 127 9.89 12.61 6.71
C CYS A 127 8.71 12.30 5.79
N THR A 128 8.46 11.01 5.57
CA THR A 128 7.29 10.54 4.82
C THR A 128 6.42 9.63 5.66
N ALA A 129 5.11 9.78 5.52
CA ALA A 129 4.09 8.95 6.13
C ALA A 129 3.30 8.21 5.06
N LEU A 130 3.43 6.89 4.97
CA LEU A 130 2.49 6.09 4.20
C LEU A 130 1.14 6.13 4.93
N MET A 131 0.10 6.63 4.28
CA MET A 131 -1.23 6.83 4.86
C MET A 131 -2.19 5.71 4.50
N ARG A 132 -2.08 5.17 3.29
CA ARG A 132 -3.01 4.20 2.74
C ARG A 132 -2.35 3.39 1.63
N THR A 133 -2.78 2.14 1.52
CA THR A 133 -2.63 1.32 0.32
C THR A 133 -3.97 1.21 -0.39
N VAL A 134 -4.00 1.43 -1.71
CA VAL A 134 -5.19 1.34 -2.56
C VAL A 134 -4.96 0.19 -3.52
N ASN A 135 -5.50 -0.97 -3.19
CA ASN A 135 -5.37 -2.18 -3.98
C ASN A 135 -6.76 -2.81 -4.12
N ASP A 136 -7.05 -3.47 -5.24
CA ASP A 136 -8.20 -4.35 -5.35
C ASP A 136 -7.98 -5.62 -4.49
N LEU A 137 -8.99 -6.47 -4.32
CA LEU A 137 -8.87 -7.66 -3.46
C LEU A 137 -7.76 -8.63 -3.94
N PRO A 138 -7.64 -8.95 -5.25
CA PRO A 138 -6.52 -9.72 -5.78
C PRO A 138 -5.13 -9.13 -5.48
N ALA A 139 -4.92 -7.84 -5.73
CA ALA A 139 -3.65 -7.19 -5.46
C ALA A 139 -3.37 -7.09 -3.96
N TYR A 140 -4.40 -6.87 -3.14
CA TYR A 140 -4.30 -6.93 -1.68
C TYR A 140 -3.87 -8.32 -1.20
N GLU A 141 -4.48 -9.39 -1.71
CA GLU A 141 -4.10 -10.78 -1.37
C GLU A 141 -2.62 -11.04 -1.67
N ILE A 142 -2.17 -10.60 -2.84
CA ILE A 142 -0.80 -10.76 -3.29
C ILE A 142 0.18 -9.94 -2.42
N ALA A 143 -0.15 -8.70 -2.11
CA ALA A 143 0.72 -7.80 -1.33
C ALA A 143 0.76 -8.13 0.16
N SER A 144 -0.38 -8.43 0.78
CA SER A 144 -0.51 -8.72 2.22
C SER A 144 -0.24 -10.19 2.56
N ARG A 145 -0.17 -11.06 1.54
CA ARG A 145 -0.18 -12.52 1.67
C ARG A 145 -1.43 -13.03 2.41
N TRP A 146 -2.52 -12.26 2.41
CA TRP A 146 -3.80 -12.59 3.01
C TRP A 146 -4.69 -13.31 2.00
N SER A 147 -5.33 -14.41 2.39
CA SER A 147 -6.29 -15.08 1.49
C SER A 147 -7.61 -14.32 1.49
N THR A 148 -7.97 -13.69 0.37
CA THR A 148 -9.28 -13.03 0.19
C THR A 148 -10.37 -14.00 -0.26
N ALA A 149 -9.98 -15.20 -0.69
CA ALA A 149 -10.88 -16.26 -1.16
C ALA A 149 -11.56 -17.09 -0.04
N SER A 150 -11.38 -16.72 1.23
CA SER A 150 -11.91 -17.47 2.38
C SER A 150 -13.13 -16.77 3.01
N VAL A 151 -13.86 -17.49 3.86
CA VAL A 151 -14.96 -16.96 4.71
C VAL A 151 -14.50 -15.77 5.57
N MET A 152 -13.19 -15.62 5.82
CA MET A 152 -12.58 -14.48 6.51
C MET A 152 -11.87 -13.52 5.55
N GLY A 153 -12.34 -13.46 4.29
CA GLY A 153 -11.70 -12.72 3.21
C GLY A 153 -11.75 -11.21 3.35
N CYS A 154 -12.57 -10.66 4.27
CA CYS A 154 -12.66 -9.22 4.51
C CYS A 154 -11.58 -8.76 5.51
N PRO A 155 -10.55 -8.00 5.08
CA PRO A 155 -9.51 -7.52 5.99
C PRO A 155 -10.00 -6.43 6.96
N VAL A 156 -11.22 -5.92 6.78
CA VAL A 156 -11.81 -4.84 7.61
C VAL A 156 -12.60 -5.39 8.79
N TYR A 157 -13.23 -6.56 8.66
CA TYR A 157 -14.18 -7.12 9.62
C TYR A 157 -13.75 -8.51 10.09
N ILE A 158 -12.46 -8.64 10.41
CA ILE A 158 -11.76 -9.90 10.77
C ILE A 158 -12.52 -10.74 11.82
N GLU A 159 -13.33 -10.12 12.68
CA GLU A 159 -14.05 -10.79 13.77
C GLU A 159 -15.59 -10.77 13.62
N ASP A 160 -16.16 -10.02 12.66
CA ASP A 160 -17.61 -9.71 12.57
C ASP A 160 -18.25 -10.04 11.21
N THR A 161 -17.63 -10.87 10.37
CA THR A 161 -18.23 -11.28 9.08
C THR A 161 -19.01 -12.59 9.17
N TYR A 162 -20.33 -12.51 8.95
CA TYR A 162 -21.18 -13.66 8.62
C TYR A 162 -21.01 -14.02 7.14
N ALA A 163 -19.93 -14.73 6.81
CA ALA A 163 -19.72 -15.22 5.47
C ALA A 163 -20.24 -16.65 5.31
N PHE A 164 -20.81 -16.96 4.14
CA PHE A 164 -21.34 -18.27 3.81
C PHE A 164 -20.97 -18.67 2.39
N TYR A 165 -21.04 -19.97 2.10
CA TYR A 165 -20.78 -20.48 0.75
C TYR A 165 -22.07 -20.58 -0.05
N LEU A 166 -22.08 -20.04 -1.27
CA LEU A 166 -23.15 -20.30 -2.21
C LEU A 166 -23.16 -21.79 -2.58
N GLN A 167 -24.29 -22.48 -2.37
CA GLN A 167 -24.38 -23.94 -2.52
C GLN A 167 -23.96 -24.43 -3.91
N ASN A 168 -24.30 -23.68 -4.97
CA ASN A 168 -24.01 -24.09 -6.34
C ASN A 168 -22.70 -23.50 -6.89
N GLY A 169 -22.21 -22.41 -6.29
CA GLY A 169 -21.04 -21.67 -6.78
C GLY A 169 -19.75 -21.96 -6.02
N ARG A 170 -19.83 -22.50 -4.80
CA ARG A 170 -18.71 -22.69 -3.84
C ARG A 170 -17.85 -21.44 -3.61
N LYS A 171 -18.38 -20.26 -3.95
CA LYS A 171 -17.78 -18.96 -3.65
C LYS A 171 -18.20 -18.53 -2.26
N ALA A 172 -17.25 -18.00 -1.48
CA ALA A 172 -17.52 -17.35 -0.21
C ALA A 172 -18.12 -15.96 -0.47
N CYS A 173 -19.21 -15.62 0.23
CA CYS A 173 -19.89 -14.33 0.20
C CYS A 173 -20.03 -13.79 1.61
#